data_AF-A0A946CFB6-F1
#
_entry.id   AF-A0A946CFB6-F1
#
_cell.length_a   1.000
_cell.length_b   1.000
_cell.length_c   1.000
_cell.angle_alpha   90.00
_cell.angle_beta   90.00
_cell.angle_gamma   90.00
#
_symmetry.space_group_name_H-M   'P 1'
#
loop_
_entity.id
_entity.type
_entity.pdbx_description
1 polymer ?
#
loop_
_entity_poly.entity_id
_entity_poly.type
_entity_poly.pdbx_seq_one_letter_code
_entity_poly.pdbx_strand_id
1 'polypeptide(L)'
;MKFLGILLLLPLALAAAEPLKLVLPTDNRAIFDGKPEDFYMYVLRYSGTKASQHWTAGQYGFVRTIIDTEKEGPIATKFHEGLDIKPTKRDRSGNPLDEVRSIADGEVVYINNSAGGSTYGRYVVI
;
A
#
# COMPACT_ATOMS: atom_id res chain seq x y z
N MET A 1 -0.54 -65.69 28.80
CA MET A 1 -1.44 -64.52 28.90
C MET A 1 -0.81 -63.38 28.10
N LYS A 2 -1.35 -63.03 26.92
CA LYS A 2 -0.84 -61.91 26.12
C LYS A 2 -1.81 -60.74 26.30
N PHE A 3 -1.38 -59.71 27.01
CA PHE A 3 -2.12 -58.44 27.10
C PHE A 3 -1.91 -57.67 25.79
N LEU A 4 -2.97 -57.46 25.04
CA LEU A 4 -2.96 -56.62 23.84
C LEU A 4 -3.25 -55.19 24.29
N GLY A 5 -2.19 -54.38 24.43
CA GLY A 5 -2.32 -52.96 24.71
C GLY A 5 -2.75 -52.21 23.46
N ILE A 6 -3.95 -51.63 23.48
CA ILE A 6 -4.42 -50.71 22.43
C ILE A 6 -3.81 -49.33 22.73
N LEU A 7 -2.90 -48.89 21.88
CA LEU A 7 -2.37 -47.53 21.91
C LEU A 7 -3.36 -46.61 21.19
N LEU A 8 -4.10 -45.79 21.95
CA LEU A 8 -4.94 -44.72 21.41
C LEU A 8 -4.04 -43.57 20.95
N LEU A 9 -3.81 -43.49 19.64
CA LEU A 9 -3.26 -42.30 18.99
C LEU A 9 -4.33 -41.21 18.95
N LEU A 10 -4.25 -40.25 19.88
CA LEU A 10 -5.01 -39.00 19.77
C LEU A 10 -4.38 -38.15 18.66
N PRO A 11 -5.13 -37.73 17.63
CA PRO A 11 -4.60 -36.81 16.64
C PRO A 11 -4.46 -35.43 17.30
N LEU A 12 -3.23 -34.93 17.39
CA LEU A 12 -2.99 -33.50 17.55
C LEU A 12 -3.47 -32.81 16.26
N ALA A 13 -4.69 -32.29 16.28
CA ALA A 13 -5.14 -31.38 15.25
C ALA A 13 -4.36 -30.07 15.43
N LEU A 14 -3.37 -29.83 14.57
CA LEU A 14 -2.71 -28.53 14.48
C LEU A 14 -3.77 -27.55 13.93
N ALA A 15 -4.29 -26.66 14.79
CA ALA A 15 -5.18 -25.61 14.34
C ALA A 15 -4.45 -24.76 13.29
N ALA A 16 -4.98 -24.73 12.07
CA ALA A 16 -4.47 -23.83 11.04
C ALA A 16 -4.67 -22.39 11.52
N ALA A 17 -3.66 -21.54 11.32
CA ALA A 17 -3.82 -20.11 11.56
C ALA A 17 -4.94 -19.57 10.66
N GLU A 18 -5.87 -18.79 11.22
CA GLU A 18 -6.88 -18.13 10.41
C GLU A 18 -6.20 -17.21 9.37
N PRO A 19 -6.70 -17.18 8.13
CA PRO A 19 -6.18 -16.28 7.13
C PRO A 19 -6.39 -14.83 7.58
N LEU A 20 -5.41 -13.97 7.28
CA LEU A 20 -5.56 -12.53 7.46
C LEU A 20 -6.72 -12.05 6.60
N LYS A 21 -7.78 -11.53 7.24
CA LYS A 21 -9.00 -11.03 6.58
C LYS A 21 -8.76 -9.62 6.02
N LEU A 22 -7.77 -9.48 5.15
CA LEU A 22 -7.36 -8.21 4.59
C LEU A 22 -8.38 -7.68 3.57
N VAL A 23 -8.65 -6.38 3.64
CA VAL A 23 -9.45 -5.64 2.65
C VAL A 23 -8.63 -4.51 2.02
N LEU A 24 -9.09 -3.98 0.89
CA LEU A 24 -8.50 -2.78 0.31
C LEU A 24 -8.89 -1.54 1.14
N PRO A 25 -7.96 -0.58 1.34
CA PRO A 25 -8.20 0.60 2.16
C PRO A 25 -9.07 1.66 1.46
N THR A 26 -9.47 1.44 0.20
CA THR A 26 -10.42 2.27 -0.57
C THR A 26 -11.32 1.37 -1.43
N ASP A 27 -12.29 1.97 -2.13
CA ASP A 27 -13.14 1.27 -3.10
C ASP A 27 -12.45 0.98 -4.44
N ASN A 28 -11.23 1.49 -4.67
CA ASN A 28 -10.52 1.23 -5.91
C ASN A 28 -10.05 -0.22 -5.99
N ARG A 29 -10.66 -1.03 -6.86
CA ARG A 29 -10.34 -2.45 -7.05
C ARG A 29 -9.53 -2.76 -8.32
N ALA A 30 -9.13 -1.74 -9.09
CA ALA A 30 -8.54 -1.91 -10.42
C ALA A 30 -7.26 -2.77 -10.44
N ILE A 31 -6.58 -2.90 -9.30
CA ILE A 31 -5.42 -3.80 -9.15
C ILE A 31 -5.76 -5.27 -9.43
N PHE A 32 -7.01 -5.70 -9.18
CA PHE A 32 -7.46 -7.06 -9.44
C PHE A 32 -7.94 -7.28 -10.87
N ASP A 33 -8.20 -6.20 -11.61
CA ASP A 33 -8.74 -6.25 -12.97
C ASP A 33 -7.66 -6.21 -14.05
N GLY A 34 -6.37 -6.32 -13.65
CA GLY A 34 -5.24 -6.21 -14.56
C GLY A 34 -5.00 -4.81 -15.10
N LYS A 35 -5.54 -3.77 -14.43
CA LYS A 35 -5.41 -2.35 -14.82
C LYS A 35 -4.71 -1.54 -13.72
N PRO A 36 -3.42 -1.83 -13.42
CA PRO A 36 -2.70 -1.14 -12.36
C PRO A 36 -2.61 0.39 -12.56
N GLU A 37 -2.66 0.89 -13.80
CA GLU A 37 -2.71 2.31 -14.15
C GLU A 37 -3.97 3.03 -13.66
N ASP A 38 -5.04 2.28 -13.38
CA ASP A 38 -6.27 2.76 -12.77
C ASP A 38 -6.29 2.57 -11.26
N PHE A 39 -5.32 1.85 -10.69
CA PHE A 39 -5.17 1.68 -9.26
C PHE A 39 -4.14 2.64 -8.65
N TYR A 40 -2.95 2.75 -9.24
CA TYR A 40 -1.88 3.59 -8.68
C TYR A 40 -2.06 5.06 -9.06
N MET A 41 -1.86 5.95 -8.10
CA MET A 41 -1.85 7.38 -8.36
C MET A 41 -0.61 7.74 -9.18
N TYR A 42 -0.82 8.49 -10.26
CA TYR A 42 0.28 8.92 -11.11
C TYR A 42 0.95 10.18 -10.57
N VAL A 43 2.23 10.33 -10.94
CA VAL A 43 2.92 11.62 -10.87
C VAL A 43 2.95 12.24 -12.26
N LEU A 44 2.67 13.54 -12.36
CA LEU A 44 2.86 14.29 -13.59
C LEU A 44 4.35 14.53 -13.81
N ARG A 45 4.83 14.18 -15.01
CA ARG A 45 6.15 14.54 -15.51
C ARG A 45 5.97 15.48 -16.69
N TYR A 46 6.76 16.54 -16.71
CA TYR A 46 6.76 17.50 -17.80
C TYR A 46 8.02 17.33 -18.63
N SER A 47 7.85 17.26 -19.95
CA SER A 47 8.94 17.28 -20.93
C SER A 47 8.60 18.33 -21.98
N GLY A 48 9.22 19.50 -21.86
CA GLY A 48 8.81 20.69 -22.60
C GLY A 48 7.36 21.06 -22.28
N THR A 49 6.52 21.15 -23.32
CA THR A 49 5.08 21.45 -23.19
C THR A 49 4.20 20.22 -22.96
N LYS A 50 4.77 19.01 -22.97
CA LYS A 50 4.02 17.76 -22.82
C LYS A 50 4.04 17.31 -21.36
N ALA A 51 2.87 16.94 -20.85
CA ALA A 51 2.73 16.27 -19.56
C ALA A 51 2.42 14.78 -19.78
N SER A 52 3.10 13.91 -19.04
CA SER A 52 2.84 12.47 -19.00
C SER A 52 2.48 12.02 -17.59
N GLN A 53 1.53 11.09 -17.49
CA GLN A 53 1.10 10.47 -16.23
C GLN A 53 1.87 9.17 -16.03
N HIS A 54 2.74 9.14 -15.01
CA HIS A 54 3.52 7.95 -14.67
C HIS A 54 2.91 7.27 -13.45
N TRP A 55 1.98 6.33 -13.68
CA TRP A 55 1.29 5.58 -12.63
C TRP A 55 2.24 4.67 -11.83
N THR A 56 3.31 4.16 -12.45
CA THR A 56 4.31 3.31 -11.76
C THR A 56 5.00 4.03 -10.62
N ALA A 57 4.99 5.36 -10.60
CA ALA A 57 5.55 6.15 -9.51
C ALA A 57 4.80 5.98 -8.18
N GLY A 58 3.52 5.58 -8.22
CA GLY A 58 2.71 5.32 -7.04
C GLY A 58 2.94 3.94 -6.42
N GLN A 59 3.77 3.09 -7.04
CA GLN A 59 4.11 1.77 -6.50
C GLN A 59 5.12 1.88 -5.35
N TYR A 60 5.06 0.92 -4.43
CA TYR A 60 6.11 0.70 -3.45
C TYR A 60 7.45 0.44 -4.13
N GLY A 61 8.52 1.00 -3.56
CA GLY A 61 9.88 0.81 -4.07
C GLY A 61 10.24 1.68 -5.28
N PHE A 62 9.35 2.59 -5.73
CA PHE A 62 9.70 3.53 -6.78
C PHE A 62 10.85 4.45 -6.33
N VAL A 63 11.99 4.40 -7.03
CA VAL A 63 13.17 5.24 -6.75
C VAL A 63 13.14 6.53 -7.56
N ARG A 64 13.56 7.64 -6.94
CA ARG A 64 13.51 8.98 -7.54
C ARG A 64 14.59 9.91 -6.99
N THR A 65 14.59 11.13 -7.50
CA THR A 65 15.57 12.17 -7.17
C THR A 65 16.97 11.67 -7.55
N ILE A 66 17.17 11.56 -8.86
CA ILE A 66 18.47 11.21 -9.44
C ILE A 66 19.40 12.39 -9.27
N ILE A 67 20.56 12.15 -8.66
CA ILE A 67 21.66 13.10 -8.60
C ILE A 67 22.86 12.49 -9.32
N ASP A 68 23.53 13.29 -10.13
CA ASP A 68 24.79 12.88 -10.75
C ASP A 68 25.92 13.04 -9.74
N THR A 69 26.66 11.96 -9.50
CA THR A 69 27.85 11.99 -8.66
C THR A 69 29.09 11.84 -9.52
N GLU A 70 30.19 12.45 -9.10
CA GLU A 70 31.46 12.43 -9.86
C GLU A 70 32.05 11.02 -9.99
N LYS A 71 31.78 10.12 -9.02
CA LYS A 71 32.40 8.79 -8.94
C LYS A 71 31.47 7.63 -9.30
N GLU A 72 30.22 7.68 -8.84
CA GLU A 72 29.27 6.56 -8.95
C GLU A 72 28.31 6.74 -10.13
N GLY A 73 28.34 7.92 -10.77
CA GLY A 73 27.38 8.29 -11.80
C GLY A 73 26.02 8.68 -11.19
N PRO A 74 24.91 8.53 -11.94
CA PRO A 74 23.58 8.89 -11.46
C PRO A 74 23.11 7.93 -10.36
N ILE A 75 22.79 8.46 -9.18
CA ILE A 75 22.22 7.69 -8.07
C ILE A 75 20.85 8.24 -7.67
N ALA A 76 19.93 7.35 -7.29
CA ALA A 76 18.64 7.73 -6.73
C ALA A 76 18.74 7.91 -5.22
N THR A 77 18.25 9.04 -4.70
CA THR A 77 18.40 9.40 -3.27
C THR A 77 17.14 9.19 -2.44
N LYS A 78 16.02 8.86 -3.08
CA LYS A 78 14.74 8.61 -2.42
C LYS A 78 14.07 7.39 -3.01
N PHE A 79 13.39 6.62 -2.17
CA PHE A 79 12.48 5.56 -2.60
C PHE A 79 11.09 5.79 -2.01
N HIS A 80 10.08 5.22 -2.65
CA HIS A 80 8.71 5.28 -2.18
C HIS A 80 8.48 4.17 -1.15
N GLU A 81 8.34 4.55 0.11
CA GLU A 81 8.12 3.65 1.25
C GLU A 81 6.67 3.12 1.33
N GLY A 82 5.75 3.72 0.58
CA GLY A 82 4.34 3.41 0.61
C GLY A 82 3.77 3.07 -0.75
N LEU A 83 2.45 3.20 -0.83
CA LEU A 83 1.66 2.95 -2.03
C LEU A 83 0.71 4.13 -2.17
N ASP A 84 0.62 4.70 -3.36
CA ASP A 84 -0.31 5.79 -3.64
C ASP A 84 -1.49 5.23 -4.44
N ILE A 85 -2.69 5.22 -3.84
CA ILE A 85 -3.92 4.73 -4.49
C ILE A 85 -4.62 5.89 -5.19
N LYS A 86 -4.96 5.69 -6.47
CA LYS A 86 -5.74 6.62 -7.28
C LYS A 86 -7.17 6.69 -6.73
N PRO A 87 -7.68 7.87 -6.39
CA PRO A 87 -9.07 8.03 -5.97
C PRO A 87 -10.01 7.77 -7.14
N THR A 88 -11.17 7.16 -6.86
CA THR A 88 -12.21 6.86 -7.83
C THR A 88 -13.23 7.99 -7.96
N LYS A 89 -13.34 8.85 -6.95
CA LYS A 89 -14.32 9.94 -6.89
C LYS A 89 -13.63 11.26 -6.55
N ARG A 90 -14.03 12.33 -7.23
CA ARG A 90 -13.56 13.69 -6.93
C ARG A 90 -14.71 14.68 -6.94
N ASP A 91 -14.59 15.73 -6.13
CA ASP A 91 -15.49 16.88 -6.19
C ASP A 91 -15.15 17.80 -7.39
N ARG A 92 -15.90 18.90 -7.54
CA ARG A 92 -15.69 19.88 -8.62
C ARG A 92 -14.35 20.62 -8.53
N SER A 93 -13.75 20.68 -7.35
CA SER A 93 -12.42 21.27 -7.12
C SER A 93 -11.30 20.25 -7.32
N GLY A 94 -11.63 18.99 -7.60
CA GLY A 94 -10.67 17.92 -7.80
C GLY A 94 -10.22 17.24 -6.50
N ASN A 95 -10.83 17.53 -5.34
CA ASN A 95 -10.47 16.84 -4.09
C ASN A 95 -10.97 15.39 -4.12
N PRO A 96 -10.18 14.41 -3.64
CA PRO A 96 -10.64 13.03 -3.53
C PRO A 96 -11.80 12.91 -2.53
N LEU A 97 -12.79 12.09 -2.86
CA LEU A 97 -13.98 11.83 -2.03
C LEU A 97 -14.07 10.37 -1.55
N ASP A 98 -13.08 9.55 -1.88
CA ASP A 98 -13.03 8.15 -1.48
C ASP A 98 -12.98 8.03 0.06
N GLU A 99 -13.76 7.11 0.59
CA GLU A 99 -13.64 6.69 1.99
C GLU A 99 -12.35 5.88 2.17
N VAL A 100 -11.57 6.22 3.20
CA VAL A 100 -10.38 5.46 3.60
C VAL A 100 -10.70 4.64 4.83
N ARG A 101 -10.43 3.33 4.74
CA ARG A 101 -10.72 2.34 5.78
C ARG A 101 -9.48 1.55 6.17
N SER A 102 -9.47 0.99 7.38
CA SER A 102 -8.42 0.06 7.79
C SER A 102 -8.46 -1.20 6.92
N ILE A 103 -7.29 -1.80 6.67
CA ILE A 103 -7.20 -3.04 5.89
C ILE A 103 -7.56 -4.28 6.72
N ALA A 104 -7.60 -4.13 8.05
CA ALA A 104 -7.92 -5.17 9.02
C ALA A 104 -8.36 -4.52 10.35
N ASP A 105 -8.77 -5.35 11.30
CA ASP A 105 -8.98 -4.93 12.69
C ASP A 105 -7.63 -4.52 13.32
N GLY A 106 -7.63 -3.48 14.14
CA GLY A 106 -6.42 -2.96 14.80
C GLY A 106 -6.72 -1.85 15.81
N GLU A 107 -5.68 -1.26 16.38
CA GLU A 107 -5.80 -0.20 17.40
C GLU A 107 -5.20 1.09 16.87
N VAL A 108 -5.97 2.18 16.88
CA VAL A 108 -5.43 3.48 16.51
C VAL A 108 -4.40 3.95 17.55
N VAL A 109 -3.12 3.78 17.24
CA VAL A 109 -2.01 4.18 18.13
C VAL A 109 -1.58 5.63 17.92
N TYR A 110 -1.91 6.24 16.78
CA TYR A 110 -1.55 7.63 16.51
C TYR A 110 -2.46 8.30 15.48
N ILE A 111 -2.75 9.58 15.70
CA ILE A 111 -3.51 10.43 14.77
C ILE A 111 -2.76 11.74 14.58
N ASN A 112 -2.41 12.07 13.34
CA ASN A 112 -2.01 13.42 12.96
C ASN A 112 -3.15 14.10 12.18
N ASN A 113 -3.80 15.07 12.82
CA ASN A 113 -4.86 15.87 12.18
C ASN A 113 -4.33 17.14 11.49
N SER A 114 -3.03 17.44 11.63
CA SER A 114 -2.40 18.60 11.00
C SER A 114 -1.84 18.24 9.62
N ALA A 115 -2.33 18.90 8.58
CA ALA A 115 -1.83 18.71 7.21
C ALA A 115 -0.36 19.14 7.05
N GLY A 116 0.18 19.99 7.93
CA GLY A 116 1.59 20.41 7.92
C GLY A 116 2.43 19.80 9.04
N GLY A 117 1.87 18.89 9.86
CA GLY A 117 2.56 18.30 11.00
C GLY A 117 3.62 17.26 10.63
N SER A 118 3.61 16.78 9.39
CA SER A 118 4.60 15.85 8.84
C SER A 118 4.65 15.97 7.31
N THR A 119 5.56 15.22 6.68
CA THR A 119 5.62 15.06 5.23
C THR A 119 4.52 14.16 4.64
N TYR A 120 3.70 13.51 5.47
CA TYR A 120 2.61 12.62 5.05
C TYR A 120 1.23 13.32 5.08
N GLY A 121 1.16 14.58 5.50
CA GLY A 121 -0.12 15.28 5.65
C GLY A 121 -0.91 14.79 6.85
N ARG A 122 -2.24 14.68 6.70
CA ARG A 122 -3.10 14.08 7.74
C ARG A 122 -3.08 12.56 7.61
N TYR A 123 -2.86 11.85 8.70
CA TYR A 123 -2.79 10.39 8.68
C TYR A 123 -3.14 9.77 10.03
N VAL A 124 -3.44 8.48 9.98
CA VAL A 124 -3.73 7.63 11.14
C VAL A 124 -2.78 6.43 11.08
N VAL A 125 -2.29 6.01 12.24
CA VAL A 125 -1.57 4.73 12.40
C VAL A 125 -2.48 3.83 13.24
N ILE A 126 -2.74 2.64 12.70
CA ILE A 126 -3.63 1.59 13.22
C ILE A 126 -2.77 0.34 13.50
#